data_AF-A0A519V3R8-F1
#
_entry.id   AF-A0A519V3R8-F1
#
_cell.length_a   1.000
_cell.length_b   1.000
_cell.length_c   1.000
_cell.angle_alpha   90.00
_cell.angle_beta   90.00
_cell.angle_gamma   90.00
#
_symmetry.space_group_name_H-M   'P 1'
#
loop_
_entity.id
_entity.type
_entity.pdbx_description
1 polymer ?
#
loop_
_entity_poly.entity_id
_entity_poly.type
_entity_poly.pdbx_seq_one_letter_code
_entity_poly.pdbx_strand_id
1 'polypeptide(L)'
;MMKRFILSALLLFSVFTASFAQETDSAYVRSHYTKIERQIVMRDGVKLFTSIYLPKDQTKKYPFLISRTPYTVAPYGEDKYKLSLGTFPALMREGFIFVYQDVRGKWMSEGTFEDVRPQTTQKGNKAIDESTDTYDTIDWLVKNIQNNNGKAGISGISYPGFYSTTSLPNAHPALKAVSPQAPVTDWYMGDDFHHRGVLFLNDAFKFMTTFGVPRPKPITPDKGPRGIKLPIKDDYRFYLEAGSVKNLKDKYFADSIKFWNDLFKHPNLDTFWKARVILPHLTNVKPAVMVVGGFFDAEDAYGTFATYKAIEKQNPGANNILVAGPWFHGGWVRSDGSYFGDSWDEYVSDPNAPVPYQDGVQDKRTREYMIDDQRFAARRPDVKVYQTDVLTEDITLTGPVLANLVVSTTGTDADYVVKLIDVYPEDAPNPVPNPKNLIMGGYQMLVRGEIMRGKYRNSFEKPEAFVPNTITKVNYPLPDVAHTFKKGHKIMIQIQNSWFSLADRNPQKFMDIYQAQPSDFQKATHKIYHDVNNSSFITVNVLKP
;
A
#
# COMPACT_ATOMS: atom_id res chain seq x y z
N MET A 1 0.78 -70.27 -49.12
CA MET A 1 1.01 -70.13 -47.67
C MET A 1 1.41 -68.68 -47.41
N MET A 2 0.54 -67.85 -46.83
CA MET A 2 0.46 -67.54 -45.39
C MET A 2 1.65 -66.75 -44.81
N LYS A 3 1.40 -65.45 -44.54
CA LYS A 3 1.91 -64.53 -43.48
C LYS A 3 2.04 -63.11 -44.10
N ARG A 4 1.00 -62.28 -44.03
CA ARG A 4 0.73 -61.27 -42.97
C ARG A 4 1.93 -60.34 -42.70
N PHE A 5 1.80 -59.05 -43.02
CA PHE A 5 2.02 -57.96 -42.05
C PHE A 5 1.30 -56.65 -42.50
N ILE A 6 0.36 -56.22 -41.65
CA ILE A 6 -0.14 -54.87 -41.36
C ILE A 6 0.06 -53.77 -42.44
N LEU A 7 -1.05 -53.32 -43.03
CA LEU A 7 -1.17 -51.97 -43.59
C LEU A 7 -2.20 -51.19 -42.77
N SER A 8 -1.80 -50.03 -42.24
CA SER A 8 -2.60 -49.25 -41.29
C SER A 8 -3.76 -48.52 -41.98
N ALA A 9 -5.00 -48.87 -41.63
CA ALA A 9 -6.20 -48.14 -42.05
C ALA A 9 -6.37 -46.88 -41.18
N LEU A 10 -5.94 -45.73 -41.70
CA LEU A 10 -6.26 -44.41 -41.13
C LEU A 10 -7.72 -44.06 -41.49
N LEU A 11 -8.65 -44.36 -40.57
CA LEU A 11 -10.01 -43.84 -40.66
C LEU A 11 -10.01 -42.32 -40.49
N LEU A 12 -10.35 -41.61 -41.57
CA LEU A 12 -10.73 -40.20 -41.53
C LEU A 12 -12.11 -40.04 -40.88
N PHE A 13 -12.15 -40.11 -39.54
CA PHE A 13 -13.29 -39.62 -38.77
C PHE A 13 -13.16 -38.09 -38.61
N SER A 14 -13.55 -37.36 -39.65
CA SER A 14 -13.65 -35.90 -39.62
C SER A 14 -14.82 -35.47 -38.73
N VAL A 15 -14.57 -35.40 -37.42
CA VAL A 15 -15.50 -34.78 -36.47
C VAL A 15 -15.54 -33.29 -36.79
N PHE A 16 -16.62 -32.84 -37.42
CA PHE A 16 -16.96 -31.43 -37.50
C PHE A 16 -17.35 -30.93 -36.10
N THR A 17 -16.35 -30.62 -35.27
CA THR A 17 -16.56 -29.71 -34.15
C THR A 17 -16.88 -28.35 -34.74
N ALA A 18 -18.17 -28.03 -34.82
CA ALA A 18 -18.63 -26.67 -35.07
C ALA A 18 -18.23 -25.82 -33.86
N SER A 19 -16.99 -25.32 -33.88
CA SER A 19 -16.50 -24.31 -32.95
C SER A 19 -17.32 -23.06 -33.18
N PHE A 20 -18.40 -22.89 -32.39
CA PHE A 20 -19.10 -21.62 -32.28
C PHE A 20 -18.11 -20.59 -31.76
N ALA A 21 -17.49 -19.84 -32.68
CA ALA A 21 -16.63 -18.73 -32.34
C ALA A 21 -17.47 -17.73 -31.55
N GLN A 22 -17.15 -17.58 -30.27
CA GLN A 22 -17.89 -16.69 -29.38
C GLN A 22 -17.76 -15.26 -29.91
N GLU A 23 -18.89 -14.66 -30.31
CA GLU A 23 -18.91 -13.30 -30.86
C GLU A 23 -18.25 -12.34 -29.86
N THR A 24 -17.22 -11.63 -30.31
CA THR A 24 -16.50 -10.66 -29.49
C THR A 24 -17.48 -9.59 -29.02
N ASP A 25 -17.32 -9.10 -27.79
CA ASP A 25 -18.27 -8.13 -27.23
C ASP A 25 -18.41 -6.87 -28.12
N SER A 26 -17.34 -6.46 -28.80
CA SER A 26 -17.33 -5.30 -29.69
C SER A 26 -18.05 -5.55 -31.02
N ALA A 27 -18.17 -6.80 -31.47
CA ALA A 27 -19.06 -7.19 -32.56
C ALA A 27 -20.51 -7.25 -32.06
N TYR A 28 -20.74 -7.97 -30.94
CA TYR A 28 -22.06 -8.14 -30.31
C TYR A 28 -22.78 -6.81 -30.07
N VAL A 29 -22.07 -5.81 -29.55
CA VAL A 29 -22.59 -4.45 -29.33
C VAL A 29 -23.07 -3.81 -30.64
N ARG A 30 -22.33 -3.94 -31.75
CA ARG A 30 -22.73 -3.34 -33.04
C ARG A 30 -23.87 -4.11 -33.70
N SER A 31 -23.89 -5.44 -33.57
CA SER A 31 -24.93 -6.30 -34.13
C SER A 31 -26.25 -6.14 -33.38
N HIS A 32 -26.24 -6.04 -32.05
CA HIS A 32 -27.45 -6.07 -31.20
C HIS A 32 -27.92 -4.72 -30.65
N TYR A 33 -27.11 -3.67 -30.65
CA TYR A 33 -27.48 -2.35 -30.13
C TYR A 33 -27.45 -1.23 -31.17
N THR A 34 -28.33 -0.25 -30.98
CA THR A 34 -28.32 1.04 -31.68
C THR A 34 -27.90 2.12 -30.68
N LYS A 35 -26.84 2.86 -30.98
CA LYS A 35 -26.39 4.00 -30.18
C LYS A 35 -27.11 5.27 -30.64
N ILE A 36 -27.55 6.09 -29.69
CA ILE A 36 -27.99 7.47 -29.88
C ILE A 36 -27.30 8.42 -28.90
N GLU A 37 -27.20 9.70 -29.22
CA GLU A 37 -26.58 10.72 -28.35
C GLU A 37 -27.55 11.89 -28.10
N ARG A 38 -27.73 12.29 -26.84
CA ARG A 38 -28.72 13.31 -26.44
C ARG A 38 -28.12 14.29 -25.45
N GLN A 39 -28.60 15.54 -25.51
CA GLN A 39 -28.33 16.59 -24.54
C GLN A 39 -29.56 16.71 -23.63
N ILE A 40 -29.51 16.08 -22.45
CA ILE A 40 -30.63 16.02 -21.51
C ILE A 40 -30.65 17.30 -20.69
N VAL A 41 -31.77 18.03 -20.72
CA VAL A 41 -31.94 19.30 -19.99
C VAL A 41 -32.30 19.02 -18.53
N MET A 42 -31.50 19.53 -17.59
CA MET A 42 -31.77 19.50 -16.15
C MET A 42 -32.73 20.62 -15.72
N ARG A 43 -33.27 20.56 -14.50
CA ARG A 43 -34.22 21.56 -13.94
C ARG A 43 -33.74 23.02 -13.97
N ASP A 44 -32.43 23.27 -13.98
CA ASP A 44 -31.83 24.60 -14.07
C ASP A 44 -31.56 25.06 -15.53
N GLY A 45 -31.81 24.19 -16.51
CA GLY A 45 -31.65 24.46 -17.94
C GLY A 45 -30.31 23.99 -18.52
N VAL A 46 -29.37 23.54 -17.69
CA VAL A 46 -28.06 23.00 -18.12
C VAL A 46 -28.26 21.65 -18.83
N LYS A 47 -27.51 21.41 -19.91
CA LYS A 47 -27.58 20.15 -20.66
C LYS A 47 -26.45 19.20 -20.32
N LEU A 48 -26.81 17.96 -20.00
CA LEU A 48 -25.87 16.86 -19.80
C LEU A 48 -25.84 15.94 -21.01
N PHE A 49 -24.65 15.78 -21.59
CA PHE A 49 -24.40 14.89 -22.71
C PHE A 49 -24.53 13.44 -22.28
N THR A 50 -25.37 12.70 -23.00
CA THR A 50 -25.75 11.33 -22.66
C THR A 50 -25.72 10.45 -23.90
N SER A 51 -24.87 9.43 -23.90
CA SER A 51 -24.83 8.35 -24.89
C SER A 51 -25.72 7.20 -24.42
N ILE A 52 -26.68 6.80 -25.24
CA ILE A 52 -27.68 5.77 -24.91
C ILE A 52 -27.56 4.63 -25.93
N TYR A 53 -27.46 3.39 -25.45
CA TYR A 53 -27.43 2.19 -26.27
C TYR A 53 -28.75 1.43 -26.07
N LEU A 54 -29.57 1.42 -27.13
CA LEU A 54 -30.87 0.77 -27.18
C LEU A 54 -30.72 -0.65 -27.76
N PRO A 55 -31.26 -1.70 -27.13
CA PRO A 55 -31.39 -3.01 -27.76
C PRO A 55 -32.17 -2.90 -29.06
N LYS A 56 -31.72 -3.58 -30.12
CA LYS A 56 -32.47 -3.67 -31.38
C LYS A 56 -33.68 -4.58 -31.26
N ASP A 57 -33.66 -5.56 -30.36
CA ASP A 57 -34.84 -6.36 -30.00
C ASP A 57 -35.95 -5.46 -29.44
N GLN A 58 -37.11 -5.48 -30.09
CA GLN A 58 -38.32 -4.75 -29.66
C GLN A 58 -39.41 -5.68 -29.09
N THR A 59 -39.13 -6.99 -28.93
CA THR A 59 -40.11 -7.97 -28.43
C THR A 59 -40.38 -7.88 -26.93
N LYS A 60 -39.47 -7.24 -26.18
CA LYS A 60 -39.53 -7.09 -24.72
C LYS A 60 -39.19 -5.65 -24.33
N LYS A 61 -39.75 -5.18 -23.21
CA LYS A 61 -39.42 -3.89 -22.60
C LYS A 61 -38.24 -4.02 -21.64
N TYR A 62 -37.23 -3.19 -21.82
CA TYR A 62 -35.95 -3.32 -21.11
C TYR A 62 -35.76 -2.28 -19.98
N PRO A 63 -35.03 -2.63 -18.91
CA PRO A 63 -34.65 -1.67 -17.86
C PRO A 63 -33.42 -0.86 -18.29
N PHE A 64 -33.25 0.31 -17.69
CA PHE A 64 -32.03 1.11 -17.86
C PHE A 64 -30.91 0.65 -16.92
N LEU A 65 -29.66 0.64 -17.40
CA LEU A 65 -28.47 0.66 -16.55
C LEU A 65 -27.67 1.92 -16.84
N ILE A 66 -27.54 2.79 -15.84
CA ILE A 66 -26.99 4.14 -15.97
C ILE A 66 -25.62 4.22 -15.29
N SER A 67 -24.67 4.88 -15.95
CA SER A 67 -23.35 5.23 -15.43
C SER A 67 -23.07 6.71 -15.70
N ARG A 68 -22.98 7.51 -14.64
CA ARG A 68 -22.58 8.93 -14.69
C ARG A 68 -21.08 9.02 -14.39
N THR A 69 -20.30 9.78 -15.15
CA THR A 69 -18.83 9.77 -15.03
C THR A 69 -18.17 11.14 -15.32
N PRO A 70 -17.07 11.49 -14.63
CA PRO A 70 -16.23 12.64 -14.96
C PRO A 70 -15.03 12.24 -15.84
N TYR A 71 -14.95 10.98 -16.27
CA TYR A 71 -13.80 10.37 -16.96
C TYR A 71 -14.03 10.12 -18.47
N THR A 72 -14.94 10.86 -19.09
CA THR A 72 -15.41 10.76 -20.49
C THR A 72 -16.26 9.53 -20.78
N VAL A 73 -17.45 9.75 -21.35
CA VAL A 73 -18.30 8.67 -21.89
C VAL A 73 -17.88 8.16 -23.26
N ALA A 74 -16.78 8.68 -23.82
CA ALA A 74 -16.22 8.34 -25.13
C ALA A 74 -16.28 6.84 -25.49
N PRO A 75 -16.41 6.49 -26.79
CA PRO A 75 -16.31 7.38 -27.96
C PRO A 75 -17.59 8.20 -28.26
N TYR A 76 -17.40 9.36 -28.89
CA TYR A 76 -18.45 10.30 -29.31
C TYR A 76 -18.80 10.17 -30.80
N GLY A 77 -20.07 10.35 -31.15
CA GLY A 77 -20.69 10.10 -32.47
C GLY A 77 -21.56 8.84 -32.45
N GLU A 78 -22.79 8.90 -32.98
CA GLU A 78 -23.75 7.78 -32.99
C GLU A 78 -23.22 6.55 -33.78
N ASP A 79 -22.23 6.73 -34.65
CA ASP A 79 -21.50 5.69 -35.39
C ASP A 79 -20.39 4.98 -34.57
N LYS A 80 -19.98 5.55 -33.42
CA LYS A 80 -18.83 5.06 -32.64
C LYS A 80 -19.28 4.38 -31.35
N TYR A 81 -19.09 3.07 -31.30
CA TYR A 81 -19.55 2.21 -30.21
C TYR A 81 -18.41 1.92 -29.21
N LYS A 82 -18.77 1.81 -27.92
CA LYS A 82 -17.89 1.19 -26.91
C LYS A 82 -17.61 -0.27 -27.28
N LEU A 83 -16.47 -0.80 -26.82
CA LEU A 83 -16.06 -2.19 -27.09
C LEU A 83 -16.83 -3.24 -26.26
N SER A 84 -17.47 -2.82 -25.17
CA SER A 84 -18.39 -3.61 -24.34
C SER A 84 -19.32 -2.65 -23.59
N LEU A 85 -20.44 -3.15 -23.05
CA LEU A 85 -21.44 -2.36 -22.32
C LEU A 85 -21.72 -2.95 -20.94
N GLY A 86 -22.02 -2.08 -19.97
CA GLY A 86 -22.12 -2.42 -18.54
C GLY A 86 -20.77 -2.70 -17.87
N THR A 87 -20.81 -3.05 -16.59
CA THR A 87 -19.62 -3.49 -15.82
C THR A 87 -19.19 -4.92 -16.19
N PHE A 88 -20.14 -5.74 -16.65
CA PHE A 88 -19.90 -7.14 -17.03
C PHE A 88 -20.58 -7.45 -18.38
N PRO A 89 -19.90 -8.14 -19.31
CA PRO A 89 -20.47 -8.54 -20.61
C PRO A 89 -21.77 -9.34 -20.56
N ALA A 90 -22.07 -10.01 -19.44
CA ALA A 90 -23.34 -10.70 -19.24
C ALA A 90 -24.54 -9.72 -19.28
N LEU A 91 -24.39 -8.51 -18.72
CA LEU A 91 -25.49 -7.54 -18.63
C LEU A 91 -25.95 -7.05 -20.01
N MET A 92 -25.05 -6.97 -21.00
CA MET A 92 -25.45 -6.60 -22.36
C MET A 92 -26.11 -7.75 -23.13
N ARG A 93 -25.89 -9.00 -22.70
CA ARG A 93 -26.56 -10.18 -23.27
C ARG A 93 -27.97 -10.37 -22.71
N GLU A 94 -28.24 -9.82 -21.53
CA GLU A 94 -29.59 -9.66 -20.95
C GLU A 94 -30.42 -8.51 -21.55
N GLY A 95 -29.82 -7.68 -22.42
CA GLY A 95 -30.55 -6.64 -23.17
C GLY A 95 -30.84 -5.33 -22.41
N PHE A 96 -30.10 -4.97 -21.36
CA PHE A 96 -30.30 -3.68 -20.68
C PHE A 96 -30.15 -2.48 -21.65
N ILE A 97 -30.93 -1.41 -21.44
CA ILE A 97 -30.68 -0.11 -22.10
C ILE A 97 -29.53 0.57 -21.35
N PHE A 98 -28.37 0.71 -21.97
CA PHE A 98 -27.22 1.35 -21.31
C PHE A 98 -27.21 2.84 -21.52
N VAL A 99 -26.96 3.59 -20.45
CA VAL A 99 -26.90 5.05 -20.45
C VAL A 99 -25.56 5.48 -19.86
N TYR A 100 -24.76 6.18 -20.64
CA TYR A 100 -23.50 6.78 -20.19
C TYR A 100 -23.64 8.29 -20.27
N GLN A 101 -23.52 8.98 -19.14
CA GLN A 101 -23.63 10.43 -19.07
C GLN A 101 -22.33 11.07 -18.60
N ASP A 102 -21.86 12.07 -19.35
CA ASP A 102 -20.83 12.97 -18.85
C ASP A 102 -21.45 13.87 -17.79
N VAL A 103 -20.85 13.94 -16.60
CA VAL A 103 -21.38 14.79 -15.52
C VAL A 103 -21.23 16.28 -15.80
N ARG A 104 -21.98 17.10 -15.07
CA ARG A 104 -22.03 18.56 -15.15
C ARG A 104 -20.62 19.18 -15.23
N GLY A 105 -20.39 20.00 -16.25
CA GLY A 105 -19.12 20.68 -16.53
C GLY A 105 -17.94 19.79 -16.94
N LYS A 106 -18.16 18.52 -17.28
CA LYS A 106 -17.11 17.64 -17.83
C LYS A 106 -17.42 17.26 -19.28
N TRP A 107 -16.36 17.19 -20.08
CA TRP A 107 -16.34 16.69 -21.45
C TRP A 107 -17.41 17.31 -22.34
N MET A 108 -18.46 16.58 -22.74
CA MET A 108 -19.49 17.11 -23.65
C MET A 108 -20.70 17.76 -22.95
N SER A 109 -20.72 17.77 -21.61
CA SER A 109 -21.77 18.38 -20.79
C SER A 109 -21.51 19.86 -20.47
N GLU A 110 -22.59 20.63 -20.39
CA GLU A 110 -22.58 22.03 -19.99
C GLU A 110 -22.48 22.20 -18.46
N GLY A 111 -22.38 23.44 -17.99
CA GLY A 111 -22.37 23.81 -16.57
C GLY A 111 -20.97 23.86 -15.93
N THR A 112 -20.93 24.06 -14.62
CA THR A 112 -19.70 24.14 -13.83
C THR A 112 -19.40 22.80 -13.16
N PHE A 113 -18.21 22.26 -13.40
CA PHE A 113 -17.73 21.10 -12.67
C PHE A 113 -17.27 21.51 -11.27
N GLU A 114 -17.54 20.65 -10.29
CA GLU A 114 -17.11 20.82 -8.91
C GLU A 114 -16.71 19.43 -8.41
N ASP A 115 -15.50 19.34 -7.89
CA ASP A 115 -14.97 18.09 -7.36
C ASP A 115 -15.77 17.65 -6.13
N VAL A 116 -16.23 16.40 -6.11
CA VAL A 116 -17.14 15.80 -5.11
C VAL A 116 -18.25 16.77 -4.69
N ARG A 117 -18.97 17.33 -5.69
CA ARG A 117 -20.05 18.32 -5.52
C ARG A 117 -20.92 18.01 -4.28
N PRO A 118 -21.00 18.93 -3.29
CA PRO A 118 -21.79 18.71 -2.09
C PRO A 118 -23.28 18.47 -2.38
N GLN A 119 -23.90 17.58 -1.60
CA GLN A 119 -25.36 17.43 -1.58
C GLN A 119 -25.99 18.75 -1.08
N THR A 120 -26.97 19.29 -1.80
CA THR A 120 -27.53 20.59 -1.46
C THR A 120 -28.55 20.48 -0.32
N THR A 121 -28.45 21.40 0.63
CA THR A 121 -29.49 21.62 1.67
C THR A 121 -30.53 22.65 1.23
N GLN A 122 -30.32 23.30 0.07
CA GLN A 122 -31.19 24.36 -0.43
C GLN A 122 -32.53 23.79 -0.91
N LYS A 123 -33.63 24.47 -0.58
CA LYS A 123 -34.99 24.11 -1.01
C LYS A 123 -35.40 24.96 -2.20
N GLY A 124 -35.95 24.31 -3.24
CA GLY A 124 -36.59 24.99 -4.37
C GLY A 124 -36.32 24.30 -5.71
N ASN A 125 -37.16 24.59 -6.70
CA ASN A 125 -37.19 23.86 -7.99
C ASN A 125 -35.95 24.07 -8.88
N LYS A 126 -35.01 24.96 -8.48
CA LYS A 126 -33.73 25.21 -9.15
C LYS A 126 -32.51 24.85 -8.29
N ALA A 127 -32.70 24.29 -7.09
CA ALA A 127 -31.59 23.76 -6.31
C ALA A 127 -31.03 22.53 -7.04
N ILE A 128 -29.70 22.47 -7.20
CA ILE A 128 -29.00 21.39 -7.90
C ILE A 128 -27.92 20.75 -7.02
N ASP A 129 -27.78 19.44 -7.19
CA ASP A 129 -26.66 18.60 -6.81
C ASP A 129 -26.65 17.34 -7.69
N GLU A 130 -25.82 16.36 -7.34
CA GLU A 130 -25.71 15.13 -8.13
C GLU A 130 -26.90 14.19 -8.00
N SER A 131 -27.70 14.30 -6.94
CA SER A 131 -28.95 13.55 -6.79
C SER A 131 -30.04 14.16 -7.67
N THR A 132 -30.10 15.49 -7.79
CA THR A 132 -31.05 16.16 -8.69
C THR A 132 -30.76 15.93 -10.17
N ASP A 133 -29.49 16.03 -10.59
CA ASP A 133 -29.11 15.76 -11.99
C ASP A 133 -29.39 14.30 -12.36
N THR A 134 -29.24 13.39 -11.41
CA THR A 134 -29.61 11.98 -11.58
C THR A 134 -31.13 11.79 -11.67
N TYR A 135 -31.90 12.47 -10.81
CA TYR A 135 -33.36 12.44 -10.83
C TYR A 135 -33.91 12.90 -12.18
N ASP A 136 -33.46 14.07 -12.65
CA ASP A 136 -33.92 14.68 -13.91
C ASP A 136 -33.52 13.82 -15.13
N THR A 137 -32.35 13.19 -15.07
CA THR A 137 -31.91 12.20 -16.07
C THR A 137 -32.85 10.99 -16.12
N ILE A 138 -33.22 10.40 -14.99
CA ILE A 138 -34.12 9.23 -14.96
C ILE A 138 -35.54 9.62 -15.42
N ASP A 139 -36.05 10.76 -14.95
CA ASP A 139 -37.38 11.29 -15.33
C ASP A 139 -37.46 11.49 -16.86
N TRP A 140 -36.42 12.10 -17.45
CA TRP A 140 -36.32 12.27 -18.90
C TRP A 140 -36.25 10.93 -19.63
N LEU A 141 -35.40 9.99 -19.19
CA LEU A 141 -35.22 8.68 -19.84
C LEU A 141 -36.52 7.88 -19.89
N VAL A 142 -37.22 7.76 -18.76
CA VAL A 142 -38.47 6.98 -18.65
C VAL A 142 -39.57 7.55 -19.57
N LYS A 143 -39.61 8.87 -19.76
CA LYS A 143 -40.60 9.57 -20.60
C LYS A 143 -40.26 9.56 -22.09
N ASN A 144 -38.97 9.65 -22.46
CA ASN A 144 -38.54 9.93 -23.83
C ASN A 144 -37.96 8.73 -24.59
N ILE A 145 -37.49 7.68 -23.89
CA ILE A 145 -36.92 6.49 -24.53
C ILE A 145 -38.01 5.42 -24.71
N GLN A 146 -38.23 5.00 -25.95
CA GLN A 146 -39.20 3.95 -26.26
C GLN A 146 -38.69 2.56 -25.81
N ASN A 147 -39.63 1.60 -25.72
CA ASN A 147 -39.37 0.21 -25.32
C ASN A 147 -38.68 0.01 -23.95
N ASN A 148 -38.81 0.99 -23.05
CA ASN A 148 -38.35 0.86 -21.66
C ASN A 148 -39.45 0.29 -20.73
N ASN A 149 -39.07 -0.34 -19.61
CA ASN A 149 -40.01 -0.93 -18.64
C ASN A 149 -40.25 -0.08 -17.37
N GLY A 150 -39.83 1.18 -17.36
CA GLY A 150 -40.00 2.12 -16.23
C GLY A 150 -39.10 1.84 -15.03
N LYS A 151 -38.07 0.99 -15.16
CA LYS A 151 -37.10 0.70 -14.10
C LYS A 151 -35.70 1.10 -14.52
N ALA A 152 -34.96 1.75 -13.63
CA ALA A 152 -33.56 2.11 -13.78
C ALA A 152 -32.72 1.47 -12.68
N GLY A 153 -31.50 1.08 -13.03
CA GLY A 153 -30.41 0.80 -12.11
C GLY A 153 -29.23 1.74 -12.36
N ILE A 154 -28.46 2.06 -11.33
CA ILE A 154 -27.23 2.86 -11.44
C ILE A 154 -26.02 2.06 -10.93
N SER A 155 -24.89 2.15 -11.62
CA SER A 155 -23.64 1.54 -11.15
C SER A 155 -22.39 2.27 -11.67
N GLY A 156 -21.33 2.24 -10.87
CA GLY A 156 -20.04 2.79 -11.25
C GLY A 156 -18.93 2.48 -10.25
N ILE A 157 -17.68 2.54 -10.72
CA ILE A 157 -16.47 2.29 -9.93
C ILE A 157 -15.78 3.63 -9.60
N SER A 158 -15.23 3.83 -8.39
CA SER A 158 -14.51 5.06 -7.99
C SER A 158 -15.41 6.30 -8.09
N TYR A 159 -15.08 7.28 -8.93
CA TYR A 159 -15.86 8.52 -9.06
C TYR A 159 -17.26 8.26 -9.70
N PRO A 160 -17.42 7.43 -10.74
CA PRO A 160 -18.72 6.82 -11.07
C PRO A 160 -19.43 6.09 -9.92
N GLY A 161 -18.68 5.57 -8.95
CA GLY A 161 -19.21 5.03 -7.69
C GLY A 161 -19.79 6.13 -6.80
N PHE A 162 -19.11 7.27 -6.64
CA PHE A 162 -19.66 8.47 -5.98
C PHE A 162 -21.00 8.88 -6.60
N TYR A 163 -21.06 9.02 -7.93
CA TYR A 163 -22.33 9.36 -8.62
C TYR A 163 -23.42 8.28 -8.48
N SER A 164 -23.03 7.04 -8.15
CA SER A 164 -23.97 5.99 -7.75
C SER A 164 -24.47 6.22 -6.32
N THR A 165 -23.59 6.49 -5.36
CA THR A 165 -23.96 6.83 -3.98
C THR A 165 -24.87 8.05 -3.90
N THR A 166 -24.53 9.14 -4.61
CA THR A 166 -25.35 10.37 -4.63
C THR A 166 -26.67 10.23 -5.38
N SER A 167 -26.97 9.08 -6.00
CA SER A 167 -28.30 8.83 -6.58
C SER A 167 -29.36 8.43 -5.55
N LEU A 168 -28.93 8.07 -4.33
CA LEU A 168 -29.80 7.58 -3.26
C LEU A 168 -30.63 8.69 -2.56
N PRO A 169 -30.08 9.89 -2.23
CA PRO A 169 -30.86 10.96 -1.63
C PRO A 169 -31.94 11.47 -2.60
N ASN A 170 -33.20 11.44 -2.16
CA ASN A 170 -34.37 11.84 -2.96
C ASN A 170 -34.50 11.07 -4.30
N ALA A 171 -34.07 9.80 -4.32
CA ALA A 171 -34.07 8.93 -5.50
C ALA A 171 -35.40 8.98 -6.30
N HIS A 172 -35.29 9.09 -7.64
CA HIS A 172 -36.45 9.05 -8.52
C HIS A 172 -37.21 7.71 -8.38
N PRO A 173 -38.56 7.68 -8.35
CA PRO A 173 -39.32 6.45 -8.09
C PRO A 173 -39.03 5.27 -9.05
N ALA A 174 -38.51 5.54 -10.25
CA ALA A 174 -38.07 4.52 -11.21
C ALA A 174 -36.71 3.88 -10.87
N LEU A 175 -35.89 4.45 -9.98
CA LEU A 175 -34.63 3.87 -9.53
C LEU A 175 -34.92 2.66 -8.62
N LYS A 176 -34.55 1.46 -9.07
CA LYS A 176 -34.86 0.18 -8.39
C LYS A 176 -33.63 -0.54 -7.83
N ALA A 177 -32.43 -0.20 -8.29
CA ALA A 177 -31.18 -0.78 -7.82
C ALA A 177 -30.02 0.22 -7.97
N VAL A 178 -29.08 0.22 -7.02
CA VAL A 178 -27.87 1.03 -7.06
C VAL A 178 -26.69 0.17 -6.63
N SER A 179 -25.58 0.23 -7.37
CA SER A 179 -24.33 -0.48 -7.07
C SER A 179 -23.15 0.49 -7.13
N PRO A 180 -22.87 1.22 -6.03
CA PRO A 180 -21.62 1.95 -5.86
C PRO A 180 -20.49 0.94 -5.64
N GLN A 181 -19.40 1.03 -6.40
CA GLN A 181 -18.28 0.08 -6.36
C GLN A 181 -17.00 0.84 -6.05
N ALA A 182 -16.35 0.55 -4.92
CA ALA A 182 -15.24 1.36 -4.39
C ALA A 182 -15.50 2.88 -4.55
N PRO A 183 -16.66 3.40 -4.08
CA PRO A 183 -17.07 4.77 -4.36
C PRO A 183 -16.14 5.77 -3.67
N VAL A 184 -15.88 6.91 -4.32
CA VAL A 184 -15.36 8.08 -3.61
C VAL A 184 -16.42 8.56 -2.61
N THR A 185 -16.03 8.82 -1.37
CA THR A 185 -16.92 9.21 -0.28
C THR A 185 -16.33 10.31 0.61
N ASP A 186 -15.11 10.13 1.13
CA ASP A 186 -14.44 11.05 2.04
C ASP A 186 -12.93 11.11 1.72
N TRP A 187 -12.60 12.04 0.83
CA TRP A 187 -11.23 12.35 0.44
C TRP A 187 -10.36 12.90 1.59
N TYR A 188 -10.91 13.26 2.75
CA TYR A 188 -10.11 13.73 3.87
C TYR A 188 -9.72 12.59 4.84
N MET A 189 -10.63 11.64 5.03
CA MET A 189 -10.50 10.59 6.03
C MET A 189 -9.74 9.35 5.55
N GLY A 190 -9.91 8.93 4.29
CA GLY A 190 -9.25 7.72 3.78
C GLY A 190 -9.50 7.31 2.33
N ASP A 191 -10.09 8.16 1.49
CA ASP A 191 -10.15 7.95 0.04
C ASP A 191 -8.96 8.67 -0.69
N ASP A 192 -9.08 8.98 -1.98
CA ASP A 192 -7.93 9.20 -2.89
C ASP A 192 -6.90 10.28 -2.51
N PHE A 193 -7.25 11.31 -1.74
CA PHE A 193 -6.39 12.50 -1.56
C PHE A 193 -5.82 12.67 -0.16
N HIS A 194 -6.51 12.27 0.89
CA HIS A 194 -5.96 12.23 2.23
C HIS A 194 -6.36 10.98 2.98
N HIS A 195 -5.40 10.44 3.71
CA HIS A 195 -5.64 9.44 4.74
C HIS A 195 -5.42 10.14 6.09
N ARG A 196 -6.50 10.33 6.85
CA ARG A 196 -6.49 10.91 8.20
C ARG A 196 -5.71 12.23 8.30
N GLY A 197 -5.87 13.10 7.30
CA GLY A 197 -5.19 14.41 7.22
C GLY A 197 -3.76 14.40 6.63
N VAL A 198 -3.21 13.24 6.24
CA VAL A 198 -1.98 13.15 5.41
C VAL A 198 -2.36 13.27 3.95
N LEU A 199 -1.71 14.15 3.16
CA LEU A 199 -2.00 14.28 1.73
C LEU A 199 -1.31 13.14 0.96
N PHE A 200 -2.05 12.40 0.15
CA PHE A 200 -1.50 11.42 -0.78
C PHE A 200 -0.94 12.11 -2.03
N LEU A 201 0.23 12.74 -1.86
CA LEU A 201 0.86 13.64 -2.83
C LEU A 201 0.96 13.05 -4.25
N ASN A 202 1.39 11.80 -4.39
CA ASN A 202 1.49 11.16 -5.71
C ASN A 202 0.14 11.11 -6.45
N ASP A 203 -0.92 10.75 -5.73
CA ASP A 203 -2.25 10.60 -6.31
C ASP A 203 -2.84 11.98 -6.57
N ALA A 204 -2.92 12.85 -5.56
CA ALA A 204 -3.46 14.19 -5.66
C ALA A 204 -2.75 15.05 -6.73
N PHE A 205 -1.42 15.16 -6.69
CA PHE A 205 -0.67 15.99 -7.64
C PHE A 205 -0.80 15.45 -9.07
N LYS A 206 -0.50 14.16 -9.29
CA LYS A 206 -0.49 13.58 -10.64
C LYS A 206 -1.89 13.57 -11.26
N PHE A 207 -2.92 13.26 -10.48
CA PHE A 207 -4.31 13.34 -10.91
C PHE A 207 -4.66 14.78 -11.30
N MET A 208 -4.37 15.76 -10.45
CA MET A 208 -4.74 17.16 -10.70
C MET A 208 -4.02 17.80 -11.89
N THR A 209 -2.78 17.40 -12.21
CA THR A 209 -2.07 17.91 -13.41
C THR A 209 -2.81 17.65 -14.74
N THR A 210 -3.80 16.75 -14.77
CA THR A 210 -4.61 16.46 -15.97
C THR A 210 -6.13 16.49 -15.73
N PHE A 211 -6.60 16.05 -14.58
CA PHE A 211 -8.02 16.01 -14.26
C PHE A 211 -8.57 17.38 -13.87
N GLY A 212 -7.89 18.10 -12.99
CA GLY A 212 -8.29 19.40 -12.43
C GLY A 212 -8.16 20.59 -13.38
N VAL A 213 -7.59 20.40 -14.58
CA VAL A 213 -7.51 21.45 -15.61
C VAL A 213 -8.93 21.89 -16.01
N PRO A 214 -9.30 23.18 -15.88
CA PRO A 214 -10.64 23.66 -16.20
C PRO A 214 -11.05 23.41 -17.65
N ARG A 215 -12.34 23.11 -17.85
CA ARG A 215 -12.95 22.86 -19.17
C ARG A 215 -14.11 23.85 -19.38
N PRO A 216 -13.82 25.13 -19.70
CA PRO A 216 -14.83 26.20 -19.72
C PRO A 216 -15.84 26.10 -20.87
N LYS A 217 -15.64 25.16 -21.80
CA LYS A 217 -16.54 24.80 -22.89
C LYS A 217 -16.45 23.29 -23.11
N PRO A 218 -17.48 22.66 -23.71
CA PRO A 218 -17.44 21.25 -24.06
C PRO A 218 -16.22 20.87 -24.93
N ILE A 219 -15.51 19.79 -24.57
CA ILE A 219 -14.32 19.30 -25.28
C ILE A 219 -14.23 17.77 -25.33
N THR A 220 -13.49 17.28 -26.33
CA THR A 220 -13.15 15.87 -26.54
C THR A 220 -11.69 15.54 -26.12
N PRO A 221 -11.36 14.26 -25.83
CA PRO A 221 -10.05 13.85 -25.28
C PRO A 221 -8.81 14.24 -26.09
N ASP A 222 -8.91 14.41 -27.40
CA ASP A 222 -7.84 14.87 -28.29
C ASP A 222 -7.30 16.27 -27.92
N LYS A 223 -8.08 17.06 -27.18
CA LYS A 223 -7.74 18.43 -26.73
C LYS A 223 -7.38 18.49 -25.24
N GLY A 224 -7.04 17.33 -24.64
CA GLY A 224 -6.69 17.21 -23.21
C GLY A 224 -5.21 17.49 -22.87
N PRO A 225 -4.91 17.72 -21.57
CA PRO A 225 -3.55 18.00 -21.04
C PRO A 225 -2.61 16.76 -21.00
N ARG A 226 -1.29 16.98 -20.83
CA ARG A 226 -0.21 15.96 -20.82
C ARG A 226 0.85 16.23 -19.72
N GLY A 227 1.66 15.23 -19.32
CA GLY A 227 2.62 15.28 -18.19
C GLY A 227 4.14 15.34 -18.51
N ILE A 228 5.00 15.26 -17.48
CA ILE A 228 6.46 15.67 -17.46
C ILE A 228 7.42 14.49 -17.08
N LYS A 229 8.76 14.61 -17.28
CA LYS A 229 9.84 13.58 -17.03
C LYS A 229 11.15 14.12 -16.40
N LEU A 230 11.99 13.25 -15.78
CA LEU A 230 13.31 13.56 -15.14
C LEU A 230 14.32 12.36 -15.13
N PRO A 231 15.62 12.56 -14.74
CA PRO A 231 16.63 11.52 -14.42
C PRO A 231 17.04 11.49 -12.89
N ILE A 232 18.26 11.08 -12.49
CA ILE A 232 18.73 9.73 -12.05
C ILE A 232 19.39 9.86 -10.63
N LYS A 233 19.38 8.81 -9.76
CA LYS A 233 19.83 8.85 -8.33
C LYS A 233 20.19 7.43 -7.77
N ASP A 234 21.34 7.20 -7.08
CA ASP A 234 21.63 6.01 -6.19
C ASP A 234 23.01 6.10 -5.45
N ASP A 235 23.09 5.61 -4.20
CA ASP A 235 24.29 5.51 -3.32
C ASP A 235 24.81 4.07 -3.09
N TYR A 236 24.01 3.02 -3.30
CA TYR A 236 24.51 1.63 -3.25
C TYR A 236 25.61 1.44 -4.31
N ARG A 237 25.37 2.06 -5.46
CA ARG A 237 26.32 2.28 -6.55
C ARG A 237 27.64 2.92 -6.12
N PHE A 238 27.69 3.82 -5.14
CA PHE A 238 28.93 4.49 -4.70
C PHE A 238 29.92 3.52 -4.05
N TYR A 239 29.45 2.67 -3.12
CA TYR A 239 30.32 1.67 -2.48
C TYR A 239 30.71 0.54 -3.44
N LEU A 240 29.83 0.19 -4.38
CA LEU A 240 30.13 -0.76 -5.45
C LEU A 240 31.20 -0.22 -6.43
N GLU A 241 31.14 1.08 -6.77
CA GLU A 241 32.15 1.77 -7.60
C GLU A 241 33.46 2.07 -6.82
N ALA A 242 33.44 2.12 -5.49
CA ALA A 242 34.65 2.27 -4.66
C ALA A 242 35.55 1.02 -4.69
N GLY A 243 34.97 -0.17 -4.86
CA GLY A 243 35.68 -1.43 -5.06
C GLY A 243 36.19 -2.08 -3.76
N SER A 244 37.47 -2.46 -3.72
CA SER A 244 38.00 -3.33 -2.66
C SER A 244 38.42 -2.59 -1.38
N VAL A 245 38.56 -3.31 -0.27
CA VAL A 245 39.10 -2.77 1.00
C VAL A 245 40.54 -2.22 0.82
N LYS A 246 41.30 -2.72 -0.16
CA LYS A 246 42.59 -2.13 -0.56
C LYS A 246 42.41 -0.75 -1.21
N ASN A 247 41.40 -0.57 -2.06
CA ASN A 247 41.08 0.74 -2.65
C ASN A 247 40.73 1.75 -1.55
N LEU A 248 40.03 1.31 -0.49
CA LEU A 248 39.71 2.13 0.67
C LEU A 248 40.97 2.49 1.48
N LYS A 249 41.89 1.53 1.71
CA LYS A 249 43.20 1.80 2.33
C LYS A 249 44.00 2.83 1.54
N ASP A 250 44.22 2.57 0.26
CA ASP A 250 45.10 3.39 -0.60
C ASP A 250 44.56 4.81 -0.81
N LYS A 251 43.23 4.99 -0.84
CA LYS A 251 42.58 6.27 -1.14
C LYS A 251 42.26 7.12 0.09
N TYR A 252 42.13 6.53 1.29
CA TYR A 252 41.61 7.25 2.47
C TYR A 252 42.44 7.09 3.77
N PHE A 253 43.26 6.03 3.93
CA PHE A 253 43.96 5.77 5.20
C PHE A 253 45.50 5.61 5.08
N ALA A 254 45.99 5.30 3.87
CA ALA A 254 47.40 5.06 3.56
C ALA A 254 48.06 4.08 4.55
N ASP A 255 49.24 4.43 5.10
CA ASP A 255 49.98 3.65 6.11
C ASP A 255 49.91 4.24 7.52
N SER A 256 49.03 5.23 7.76
CA SER A 256 49.01 6.04 8.99
C SER A 256 48.64 5.26 10.27
N ILE A 257 47.92 4.14 10.15
CA ILE A 257 47.44 3.36 11.29
C ILE A 257 48.22 2.03 11.36
N LYS A 258 49.16 1.93 12.30
CA LYS A 258 50.04 0.76 12.46
C LYS A 258 49.26 -0.57 12.57
N PHE A 259 48.24 -0.63 13.42
CA PHE A 259 47.49 -1.88 13.62
C PHE A 259 46.68 -2.28 12.37
N TRP A 260 46.09 -1.32 11.66
CA TRP A 260 45.43 -1.54 10.37
C TRP A 260 46.40 -2.15 9.34
N ASN A 261 47.63 -1.64 9.25
CA ASN A 261 48.66 -2.25 8.39
C ASN A 261 49.04 -3.66 8.86
N ASP A 262 49.06 -3.92 10.17
CA ASP A 262 49.34 -5.25 10.71
C ASP A 262 48.18 -6.23 10.39
N LEU A 263 46.92 -5.80 10.30
CA LEU A 263 45.79 -6.63 9.80
C LEU A 263 46.02 -7.12 8.36
N PHE A 264 46.52 -6.25 7.46
CA PHE A 264 46.81 -6.61 6.07
C PHE A 264 48.04 -7.50 5.93
N LYS A 265 49.02 -7.40 6.84
CA LYS A 265 50.22 -8.27 6.89
C LYS A 265 49.91 -9.65 7.44
N HIS A 266 48.93 -9.75 8.33
CA HIS A 266 48.53 -10.98 9.01
C HIS A 266 47.07 -11.33 8.69
N PRO A 267 46.70 -11.67 7.43
CA PRO A 267 45.32 -11.97 7.06
C PRO A 267 44.83 -13.36 7.51
N ASN A 268 45.74 -14.22 8.01
CA ASN A 268 45.49 -15.61 8.38
C ASN A 268 45.93 -15.87 9.83
N LEU A 269 45.41 -16.93 10.47
CA LEU A 269 45.77 -17.37 11.84
C LEU A 269 47.22 -17.92 11.92
N ASP A 270 48.19 -17.02 11.79
CA ASP A 270 49.63 -17.25 11.83
C ASP A 270 50.20 -17.10 13.26
N THR A 271 51.52 -16.98 13.39
CA THR A 271 52.19 -16.79 14.69
C THR A 271 51.86 -15.44 15.34
N PHE A 272 51.55 -14.39 14.57
CA PHE A 272 51.16 -13.09 15.12
C PHE A 272 49.83 -13.19 15.85
N TRP A 273 48.83 -13.87 15.27
CA TRP A 273 47.54 -14.05 15.93
C TRP A 273 47.59 -15.14 17.01
N LYS A 274 48.24 -16.28 16.76
CA LYS A 274 48.36 -17.37 17.75
C LYS A 274 49.03 -16.92 19.05
N ALA A 275 50.05 -16.06 18.96
CA ALA A 275 50.73 -15.49 20.14
C ALA A 275 49.85 -14.55 20.99
N ARG A 276 48.64 -14.19 20.51
CA ARG A 276 47.67 -13.33 21.21
C ARG A 276 46.48 -14.11 21.78
N VAL A 277 46.38 -15.43 21.54
CA VAL A 277 45.29 -16.25 22.07
C VAL A 277 45.62 -16.73 23.48
N ILE A 278 44.90 -16.23 24.49
CA ILE A 278 45.16 -16.56 25.90
C ILE A 278 44.73 -17.99 26.29
N LEU A 279 43.74 -18.56 25.60
CA LEU A 279 43.06 -19.81 25.98
C LEU A 279 43.96 -21.03 26.27
N PRO A 280 45.07 -21.30 25.53
CA PRO A 280 45.96 -22.43 25.80
C PRO A 280 46.84 -22.27 27.04
N HIS A 281 46.85 -21.08 27.64
CA HIS A 281 47.73 -20.74 28.78
C HIS A 281 46.99 -20.71 30.11
N LEU A 282 45.68 -21.00 30.12
CA LEU A 282 44.81 -21.02 31.30
C LEU A 282 44.99 -22.32 32.12
N THR A 283 46.23 -22.62 32.51
CA THR A 283 46.64 -23.82 33.27
C THR A 283 47.07 -23.47 34.69
N ASN A 284 47.05 -24.45 35.61
CA ASN A 284 47.37 -24.28 37.02
C ASN A 284 46.54 -23.19 37.72
N VAL A 285 45.26 -23.06 37.34
CA VAL A 285 44.31 -22.10 37.92
C VAL A 285 43.96 -22.54 39.35
N LYS A 286 44.56 -21.88 40.34
CA LYS A 286 44.32 -22.08 41.77
C LYS A 286 43.19 -21.26 42.41
N PRO A 287 42.93 -19.98 42.04
CA PRO A 287 41.83 -19.23 42.65
C PRO A 287 40.48 -19.74 42.13
N ALA A 288 39.40 -19.44 42.87
CA ALA A 288 38.05 -19.59 42.34
C ALA A 288 37.80 -18.58 41.22
N VAL A 289 37.15 -19.01 40.13
CA VAL A 289 36.89 -18.21 38.93
C VAL A 289 35.40 -18.13 38.66
N MET A 290 34.92 -16.96 38.25
CA MET A 290 33.58 -16.77 37.71
C MET A 290 33.70 -16.09 36.35
N VAL A 291 33.34 -16.81 35.29
CA VAL A 291 33.26 -16.28 33.93
C VAL A 291 31.85 -15.74 33.71
N VAL A 292 31.73 -14.47 33.34
CA VAL A 292 30.43 -13.80 33.14
C VAL A 292 30.36 -13.22 31.73
N GLY A 293 29.24 -13.41 31.03
CA GLY A 293 29.00 -12.80 29.72
C GLY A 293 27.60 -13.05 29.17
N GLY A 294 27.28 -12.46 28.02
CA GLY A 294 25.94 -12.44 27.45
C GLY A 294 25.71 -13.40 26.28
N PHE A 295 24.51 -13.99 26.19
CA PHE A 295 24.07 -14.73 25.00
C PHE A 295 23.77 -13.83 23.78
N PHE A 296 23.58 -12.52 23.98
CA PHE A 296 23.35 -11.52 22.94
C PHE A 296 24.48 -10.48 22.88
N ASP A 297 25.69 -10.86 23.32
CA ASP A 297 26.88 -10.02 23.23
C ASP A 297 27.37 -9.95 21.77
N ALA A 298 27.04 -8.85 21.10
CA ALA A 298 27.38 -8.62 19.69
C ALA A 298 28.87 -8.32 19.44
N GLU A 299 29.69 -8.19 20.49
CA GLU A 299 31.10 -7.83 20.40
C GLU A 299 32.00 -9.04 20.75
N ASP A 300 31.76 -9.70 21.90
CA ASP A 300 32.69 -10.68 22.51
C ASP A 300 32.05 -12.02 22.97
N ALA A 301 30.84 -12.37 22.48
CA ALA A 301 30.15 -13.62 22.89
C ALA A 301 31.03 -14.88 22.84
N TYR A 302 31.87 -15.04 21.80
CA TYR A 302 32.77 -16.20 21.67
C TYR A 302 33.77 -16.30 22.83
N GLY A 303 34.35 -15.17 23.25
CA GLY A 303 35.39 -15.12 24.27
C GLY A 303 34.91 -15.66 25.62
N THR A 304 33.68 -15.33 26.00
CA THR A 304 33.02 -15.80 27.23
C THR A 304 33.01 -17.33 27.32
N PHE A 305 32.34 -18.00 26.37
CA PHE A 305 32.15 -19.45 26.42
C PHE A 305 33.44 -20.22 26.14
N ALA A 306 34.32 -19.70 25.29
CA ALA A 306 35.62 -20.31 25.02
C ALA A 306 36.55 -20.29 26.24
N THR A 307 36.54 -19.19 27.02
CA THR A 307 37.35 -19.05 28.24
C THR A 307 36.91 -20.03 29.33
N TYR A 308 35.61 -20.10 29.62
CA TYR A 308 35.07 -21.05 30.60
C TYR A 308 35.45 -22.50 30.24
N LYS A 309 35.18 -22.90 29.00
CA LYS A 309 35.48 -24.25 28.50
C LYS A 309 36.98 -24.58 28.52
N ALA A 310 37.84 -23.59 28.32
CA ALA A 310 39.29 -23.77 28.39
C ALA A 310 39.77 -24.05 29.81
N ILE A 311 39.23 -23.35 30.82
CA ILE A 311 39.59 -23.52 32.24
C ILE A 311 39.14 -24.90 32.74
N GLU A 312 37.87 -25.28 32.52
CA GLU A 312 37.32 -26.60 32.88
C GLU A 312 38.20 -27.75 32.35
N LYS A 313 38.52 -27.71 31.05
CA LYS A 313 39.28 -28.78 30.39
C LYS A 313 40.71 -28.89 30.91
N GLN A 314 41.35 -27.76 31.25
CA GLN A 314 42.77 -27.70 31.62
C GLN A 314 43.00 -27.86 33.12
N ASN A 315 41.98 -27.68 33.96
CA ASN A 315 42.09 -27.69 35.41
C ASN A 315 40.91 -28.47 36.04
N PRO A 316 40.85 -29.82 35.94
CA PRO A 316 39.65 -30.61 36.32
C PRO A 316 39.26 -30.61 37.80
N GLY A 317 39.95 -29.85 38.65
CA GLY A 317 39.63 -29.62 40.06
C GLY A 317 39.64 -28.14 40.46
N ALA A 318 39.68 -27.21 39.50
CA ALA A 318 39.52 -25.80 39.78
C ALA A 318 38.05 -25.47 40.10
N ASN A 319 37.83 -24.53 41.02
CA ASN A 319 36.50 -24.00 41.29
C ASN A 319 36.18 -22.90 40.24
N ASN A 320 35.42 -23.24 39.22
CA ASN A 320 35.14 -22.35 38.09
C ASN A 320 33.63 -22.38 37.75
N ILE A 321 33.02 -21.20 37.61
CA ILE A 321 31.57 -21.03 37.45
C ILE A 321 31.29 -20.18 36.21
N LEU A 322 30.33 -20.60 35.38
CA LEU A 322 29.79 -19.79 34.28
C LEU A 322 28.50 -19.11 34.73
N VAL A 323 28.43 -17.80 34.56
CA VAL A 323 27.20 -17.01 34.72
C VAL A 323 26.90 -16.36 33.38
N ALA A 324 25.92 -16.90 32.65
CA ALA A 324 25.51 -16.39 31.36
C ALA A 324 24.00 -16.13 31.33
N GLY A 325 23.61 -14.94 30.87
CA GLY A 325 22.23 -14.49 30.78
C GLY A 325 21.96 -13.78 29.44
N PRO A 326 20.71 -13.33 29.20
CA PRO A 326 20.28 -12.73 27.94
C PRO A 326 20.74 -11.26 27.82
N TRP A 327 22.04 -11.05 27.92
CA TRP A 327 22.66 -9.73 28.02
C TRP A 327 23.39 -9.34 26.74
N PHE A 328 23.41 -8.05 26.44
CA PHE A 328 24.33 -7.43 25.48
C PHE A 328 25.71 -7.20 26.13
N HIS A 329 26.68 -6.71 25.37
CA HIS A 329 28.05 -6.47 25.84
C HIS A 329 28.12 -5.60 27.11
N GLY A 330 28.63 -6.16 28.21
CA GLY A 330 28.74 -5.49 29.51
C GLY A 330 27.44 -5.32 30.30
N GLY A 331 26.31 -5.87 29.82
CA GLY A 331 24.99 -5.68 30.43
C GLY A 331 24.93 -6.15 31.90
N TRP A 332 25.56 -7.27 32.23
CA TRP A 332 25.59 -7.89 33.57
C TRP A 332 26.26 -7.07 34.69
N VAL A 333 26.89 -5.95 34.36
CA VAL A 333 27.43 -4.97 35.35
C VAL A 333 26.67 -3.65 35.31
N ARG A 334 26.02 -3.33 34.18
CA ARG A 334 25.46 -2.00 33.89
C ARG A 334 23.92 -1.96 33.92
N SER A 335 23.26 -3.11 33.96
CA SER A 335 21.83 -3.24 34.25
C SER A 335 21.60 -4.22 35.41
N ASP A 336 20.41 -4.15 35.98
CA ASP A 336 19.92 -5.05 37.03
C ASP A 336 19.41 -6.40 36.49
N GLY A 337 19.42 -6.58 35.17
CA GLY A 337 18.86 -7.75 34.50
C GLY A 337 17.34 -7.89 34.61
N SER A 338 16.61 -6.88 35.09
CA SER A 338 15.14 -6.93 35.27
C SER A 338 14.37 -6.63 33.99
N TYR A 339 15.04 -6.12 32.96
CA TYR A 339 14.45 -5.68 31.70
C TYR A 339 15.23 -6.20 30.47
N PHE A 340 14.50 -6.54 29.40
CA PHE A 340 15.05 -6.95 28.10
C PHE A 340 15.14 -5.74 27.16
N GLY A 341 16.14 -4.88 27.35
CA GLY A 341 16.34 -3.69 26.50
C GLY A 341 15.34 -2.56 26.74
N ASP A 342 15.61 -1.40 26.13
CA ASP A 342 14.96 -0.13 26.42
C ASP A 342 13.42 -0.21 26.49
N SER A 343 12.79 0.57 27.37
CA SER A 343 11.33 0.66 27.54
C SER A 343 10.59 1.29 26.34
N TRP A 344 11.33 1.65 25.30
CA TRP A 344 10.86 2.16 24.02
C TRP A 344 11.88 1.86 22.93
N ASP A 345 11.42 1.72 21.69
CA ASP A 345 12.28 1.78 20.50
C ASP A 345 12.50 3.23 20.08
N GLU A 346 13.76 3.65 19.97
CA GLU A 346 14.14 4.98 19.47
C GLU A 346 14.59 4.95 18.01
N TYR A 347 14.21 5.97 17.22
CA TYR A 347 14.70 6.20 15.86
C TYR A 347 14.57 7.65 15.43
N VAL A 348 15.43 8.08 14.49
CA VAL A 348 15.37 9.43 13.90
C VAL A 348 14.66 9.35 12.56
N SER A 349 13.55 10.09 12.44
CA SER A 349 12.90 10.35 11.16
C SER A 349 13.48 11.63 10.55
N ASP A 350 13.93 11.56 9.30
CA ASP A 350 14.47 12.67 8.53
C ASP A 350 13.59 12.93 7.29
N PRO A 351 12.85 14.05 7.23
CA PRO A 351 12.01 14.37 6.08
C PRO A 351 12.84 14.61 4.81
N ASN A 352 14.17 14.79 4.89
CA ASN A 352 15.03 14.88 3.71
C ASN A 352 15.51 13.51 3.20
N ALA A 353 15.27 12.44 3.95
CA ALA A 353 15.54 11.06 3.55
C ALA A 353 14.35 10.12 3.83
N PRO A 354 13.11 10.48 3.43
CA PRO A 354 11.89 9.80 3.88
C PRO A 354 11.84 8.34 3.40
N VAL A 355 11.13 7.50 4.16
CA VAL A 355 10.95 6.08 3.83
C VAL A 355 10.08 5.96 2.57
N PRO A 356 10.54 5.25 1.52
CA PRO A 356 9.74 5.06 0.32
C PRO A 356 8.51 4.18 0.56
N TYR A 357 7.49 4.33 -0.28
CA TYR A 357 6.24 3.57 -0.16
C TYR A 357 6.27 2.16 -0.77
N GLN A 358 7.15 1.98 -1.74
CA GLN A 358 7.39 0.77 -2.53
C GLN A 358 8.88 0.78 -2.88
N ASP A 359 9.49 -0.40 -3.03
CA ASP A 359 10.89 -0.49 -3.46
C ASP A 359 11.09 0.00 -4.90
N GLY A 360 12.32 0.35 -5.25
CA GLY A 360 12.72 0.79 -6.59
C GLY A 360 12.20 2.17 -7.01
N VAL A 361 12.32 2.47 -8.30
CA VAL A 361 11.98 3.77 -8.89
C VAL A 361 10.64 3.70 -9.60
N GLN A 362 9.65 4.44 -9.08
CA GLN A 362 8.27 4.41 -9.57
C GLN A 362 7.90 5.71 -10.31
N ASP A 363 7.31 5.61 -11.51
CA ASP A 363 6.81 6.77 -12.28
C ASP A 363 5.37 7.17 -11.92
N LYS A 364 4.66 6.29 -11.22
CA LYS A 364 3.27 6.38 -10.74
C LYS A 364 3.06 5.40 -9.59
N ARG A 365 1.95 5.54 -8.86
CA ARG A 365 1.48 4.50 -7.96
C ARG A 365 1.13 3.23 -8.75
N THR A 366 1.76 2.10 -8.39
CA THR A 366 1.41 0.79 -8.95
C THR A 366 0.09 0.28 -8.35
N ARG A 367 -0.52 -0.78 -8.90
CA ARG A 367 -1.65 -1.44 -8.22
C ARG A 367 -1.15 -2.44 -7.18
N GLU A 368 0.05 -2.94 -7.38
CA GLU A 368 0.65 -4.04 -6.64
C GLU A 368 1.32 -3.61 -5.32
N TYR A 369 1.61 -2.32 -5.08
CA TYR A 369 2.25 -1.88 -3.84
C TYR A 369 1.55 -2.36 -2.54
N MET A 370 0.25 -2.63 -2.59
CA MET A 370 -0.55 -3.17 -1.47
C MET A 370 -0.30 -4.65 -1.15
N ILE A 371 0.46 -5.37 -1.98
CA ILE A 371 0.92 -6.75 -1.76
C ILE A 371 2.45 -6.90 -1.93
N ASP A 372 3.14 -5.80 -2.21
CA ASP A 372 4.59 -5.81 -2.48
C ASP A 372 5.41 -6.04 -1.20
N ASP A 373 6.62 -6.55 -1.43
CA ASP A 373 7.60 -6.90 -0.42
C ASP A 373 8.04 -5.70 0.42
N GLN A 374 7.90 -5.79 1.73
CA GLN A 374 8.29 -4.74 2.68
C GLN A 374 9.72 -4.90 3.23
N ARG A 375 10.51 -5.87 2.73
CA ARG A 375 11.92 -6.06 3.13
C ARG A 375 12.81 -4.85 2.90
N PHE A 376 12.50 -3.99 1.91
CA PHE A 376 13.26 -2.74 1.69
C PHE A 376 13.09 -1.76 2.85
N ALA A 377 11.88 -1.68 3.43
CA ALA A 377 11.58 -0.82 4.57
C ALA A 377 12.18 -1.41 5.85
N ALA A 378 12.05 -2.72 6.07
CA ALA A 378 12.59 -3.41 7.25
C ALA A 378 14.12 -3.29 7.44
N ARG A 379 14.86 -2.96 6.38
CA ARG A 379 16.33 -2.76 6.41
C ARG A 379 16.76 -1.34 6.78
N ARG A 380 15.82 -0.41 6.98
CA ARG A 380 16.12 1.00 7.26
C ARG A 380 16.13 1.31 8.75
N PRO A 381 17.03 2.19 9.24
CA PRO A 381 17.09 2.55 10.66
C PRO A 381 15.92 3.42 11.13
N ASP A 382 15.18 4.05 10.22
CA ASP A 382 14.01 4.89 10.47
C ASP A 382 12.66 4.14 10.31
N VAL A 383 12.72 2.81 10.30
CA VAL A 383 11.57 1.89 10.32
C VAL A 383 11.77 0.93 11.49
N LYS A 384 10.76 0.76 12.34
CA LYS A 384 10.75 -0.24 13.40
C LYS A 384 9.94 -1.46 12.99
N VAL A 385 10.45 -2.63 13.35
CA VAL A 385 9.99 -3.93 12.86
C VAL A 385 9.77 -4.84 14.06
N TYR A 386 8.52 -5.22 14.27
CA TYR A 386 8.11 -6.18 15.30
C TYR A 386 7.57 -7.42 14.58
N GLN A 387 7.88 -8.62 15.04
CA GLN A 387 7.33 -9.84 14.46
C GLN A 387 7.11 -10.92 15.51
N THR A 388 6.14 -11.80 15.27
CA THR A 388 5.98 -13.03 16.05
C THR A 388 7.11 -14.01 15.75
N ASP A 389 7.22 -15.04 16.60
CA ASP A 389 7.81 -16.31 16.19
C ASP A 389 7.06 -16.92 15.00
N VAL A 390 7.64 -17.97 14.43
CA VAL A 390 7.01 -18.76 13.36
C VAL A 390 5.72 -19.40 13.89
N LEU A 391 4.61 -19.15 13.19
CA LEU A 391 3.29 -19.64 13.58
C LEU A 391 3.23 -21.17 13.52
N THR A 392 2.76 -21.79 14.60
CA THR A 392 2.61 -23.25 14.73
C THR A 392 1.28 -23.77 14.15
N GLU A 393 0.33 -22.87 13.92
CA GLU A 393 -1.01 -23.08 13.37
C GLU A 393 -1.45 -21.89 12.50
N ASP A 394 -2.55 -22.03 11.75
CA ASP A 394 -3.11 -20.96 10.92
C ASP A 394 -3.88 -19.95 11.79
N ILE A 395 -3.61 -18.65 11.62
CA ILE A 395 -4.32 -17.55 12.31
C ILE A 395 -5.08 -16.72 11.27
N THR A 396 -6.40 -16.69 11.38
CA THR A 396 -7.25 -15.86 10.51
C THR A 396 -7.67 -14.58 11.23
N LEU A 397 -7.36 -13.42 10.64
CA LEU A 397 -7.79 -12.12 11.12
C LEU A 397 -8.93 -11.57 10.26
N THR A 398 -9.97 -11.03 10.91
CA THR A 398 -11.15 -10.48 10.23
C THR A 398 -11.61 -9.13 10.80
N GLY A 399 -12.08 -8.23 9.93
CA GLY A 399 -12.62 -6.94 10.32
C GLY A 399 -11.52 -5.91 10.65
N PRO A 400 -11.83 -4.90 11.50
CA PRO A 400 -10.93 -3.77 11.73
C PRO A 400 -9.68 -4.16 12.52
N VAL A 401 -8.57 -3.51 12.17
CA VAL A 401 -7.29 -3.58 12.87
C VAL A 401 -7.03 -2.23 13.51
N LEU A 402 -6.83 -2.16 14.83
CA LEU A 402 -6.61 -0.89 15.53
C LEU A 402 -5.15 -0.74 15.92
N ALA A 403 -4.48 0.31 15.44
CA ALA A 403 -3.20 0.73 15.98
C ALA A 403 -3.43 1.54 17.26
N ASN A 404 -2.93 1.07 18.39
CA ASN A 404 -2.92 1.80 19.67
C ASN A 404 -1.46 2.16 19.97
N LEU A 405 -1.00 3.29 19.44
CA LEU A 405 0.39 3.71 19.61
C LEU A 405 0.54 4.57 20.87
N VAL A 406 1.56 4.26 21.67
CA VAL A 406 2.03 5.11 22.76
C VAL A 406 3.42 5.60 22.39
N VAL A 407 3.54 6.89 22.11
CA VAL A 407 4.67 7.47 21.38
C VAL A 407 5.12 8.80 21.97
N SER A 408 6.36 9.20 21.69
CA SER A 408 6.81 10.58 21.88
C SER A 408 7.71 11.00 20.73
N THR A 409 7.79 12.30 20.48
CA THR A 409 8.63 12.88 19.44
C THR A 409 9.37 14.11 19.97
N THR A 410 10.59 14.37 19.50
CA THR A 410 11.28 15.65 19.76
C THR A 410 10.69 16.82 18.97
N GLY A 411 9.88 16.53 17.95
CA GLY A 411 9.17 17.52 17.14
C GLY A 411 7.88 18.02 17.80
N THR A 412 7.11 18.83 17.06
CA THR A 412 5.77 19.29 17.47
C THR A 412 4.64 18.79 16.56
N ASP A 413 4.98 18.07 15.49
CA ASP A 413 4.07 17.26 14.68
C ASP A 413 4.81 15.99 14.20
N ALA A 414 4.09 14.97 13.77
CA ALA A 414 4.60 13.71 13.25
C ALA A 414 3.50 12.96 12.51
N ASP A 415 3.79 12.35 11.36
CA ASP A 415 2.92 11.33 10.78
C ASP A 415 3.34 9.95 11.34
N TYR A 416 2.42 9.02 11.51
CA TYR A 416 2.69 7.64 11.94
C TYR A 416 2.06 6.67 10.94
N VAL A 417 2.89 5.85 10.29
CA VAL A 417 2.49 4.73 9.45
C VAL A 417 2.55 3.45 10.28
N VAL A 418 1.52 2.62 10.20
CA VAL A 418 1.54 1.25 10.74
C VAL A 418 1.16 0.28 9.62
N LYS A 419 1.94 -0.77 9.45
CA LYS A 419 1.71 -1.84 8.47
C LYS A 419 1.58 -3.19 9.17
N LEU A 420 0.58 -3.97 8.78
CA LEU A 420 0.42 -5.38 9.09
C LEU A 420 0.92 -6.19 7.88
N ILE A 421 1.83 -7.12 8.15
CA ILE A 421 2.63 -7.83 7.14
C ILE A 421 2.61 -9.33 7.43
N ASP A 422 2.47 -10.13 6.39
CA ASP A 422 2.58 -11.59 6.41
C ASP A 422 3.97 -11.99 5.90
N VAL A 423 4.79 -12.57 6.79
CA VAL A 423 6.16 -12.98 6.47
C VAL A 423 6.14 -14.44 6.04
N TYR A 424 6.49 -14.70 4.79
CA TYR A 424 6.53 -16.04 4.22
C TYR A 424 7.72 -16.85 4.77
N PRO A 425 7.63 -18.19 4.80
CA PRO A 425 8.75 -19.08 5.11
C PRO A 425 9.98 -18.80 4.24
N GLU A 426 11.18 -19.05 4.75
CA GLU A 426 12.45 -18.85 4.01
C GLU A 426 12.58 -19.78 2.79
N ASP A 427 11.87 -20.91 2.78
CA ASP A 427 11.83 -21.90 1.69
C ASP A 427 10.61 -21.76 0.76
N ALA A 428 9.81 -20.69 0.91
CA ALA A 428 8.62 -20.49 0.11
C ALA A 428 8.94 -20.43 -1.41
N PRO A 429 8.26 -21.24 -2.25
CA PRO A 429 8.63 -21.41 -3.64
C PRO A 429 8.28 -20.18 -4.49
N ASN A 430 9.17 -19.84 -5.41
CA ASN A 430 8.93 -18.80 -6.41
C ASN A 430 7.82 -19.25 -7.40
N PRO A 431 6.96 -18.32 -7.89
CA PRO A 431 5.90 -18.66 -8.83
C PRO A 431 6.46 -19.17 -10.16
N VAL A 432 5.74 -20.06 -10.85
CA VAL A 432 6.11 -20.57 -12.17
C VAL A 432 4.94 -20.35 -13.15
N PRO A 433 5.11 -19.56 -14.23
CA PRO A 433 6.31 -18.78 -14.57
C PRO A 433 6.57 -17.62 -13.59
N ASN A 434 7.82 -17.15 -13.51
CA ASN A 434 8.23 -16.01 -12.68
C ASN A 434 8.58 -14.74 -13.50
N PRO A 435 7.63 -14.13 -14.24
CA PRO A 435 7.94 -13.01 -15.14
C PRO A 435 8.40 -11.74 -14.41
N LYS A 436 8.23 -11.66 -13.09
CA LYS A 436 8.66 -10.54 -12.23
C LYS A 436 9.93 -10.86 -11.41
N ASN A 437 10.56 -12.03 -11.58
CA ASN A 437 11.74 -12.48 -10.82
C ASN A 437 11.57 -12.38 -9.28
N LEU A 438 10.36 -12.67 -8.79
CA LEU A 438 10.03 -12.62 -7.36
C LEU A 438 10.79 -13.69 -6.58
N ILE A 439 11.27 -13.31 -5.39
CA ILE A 439 11.91 -14.20 -4.40
C ILE A 439 10.96 -14.35 -3.22
N MET A 440 10.22 -15.46 -3.16
CA MET A 440 9.16 -15.69 -2.18
C MET A 440 9.68 -16.14 -0.80
N GLY A 441 10.84 -16.78 -0.74
CA GLY A 441 11.51 -17.11 0.52
C GLY A 441 11.73 -15.85 1.37
N GLY A 442 11.16 -15.81 2.57
CA GLY A 442 11.24 -14.67 3.50
C GLY A 442 10.53 -13.41 3.02
N TYR A 443 9.61 -13.50 2.05
CA TYR A 443 8.88 -12.36 1.49
C TYR A 443 7.97 -11.70 2.53
N GLN A 444 8.06 -10.38 2.66
CA GLN A 444 7.26 -9.61 3.62
C GLN A 444 6.05 -9.00 2.91
N MET A 445 4.99 -9.79 2.72
CA MET A 445 3.80 -9.33 1.99
C MET A 445 3.03 -8.31 2.84
N LEU A 446 2.86 -7.10 2.32
CA LEU A 446 1.94 -6.15 2.93
C LEU A 446 0.51 -6.74 2.92
N VAL A 447 -0.10 -6.90 4.09
CA VAL A 447 -1.52 -7.29 4.20
C VAL A 447 -2.37 -6.02 4.18
N ARG A 448 -2.06 -5.07 5.07
CA ARG A 448 -2.62 -3.71 5.11
C ARG A 448 -1.61 -2.74 5.70
N GLY A 449 -1.72 -1.47 5.35
CA GLY A 449 -1.04 -0.39 6.06
C GLY A 449 -1.88 0.87 6.01
N GLU A 450 -1.70 1.74 6.99
CA GLU A 450 -2.37 3.04 7.07
C GLU A 450 -1.44 4.08 7.69
N ILE A 451 -1.73 5.36 7.45
CA ILE A 451 -1.01 6.49 8.03
C ILE A 451 -1.96 7.45 8.78
N MET A 452 -1.47 8.03 9.88
CA MET A 452 -2.18 9.01 10.70
C MET A 452 -1.32 10.25 10.91
N ARG A 453 -1.84 11.45 10.61
CA ARG A 453 -1.17 12.71 10.91
C ARG A 453 -1.41 13.10 12.37
N GLY A 454 -0.36 13.04 13.17
CA GLY A 454 -0.41 13.03 14.63
C GLY A 454 -0.95 14.32 15.28
N LYS A 455 -0.88 15.49 14.63
CA LYS A 455 -1.58 16.68 15.12
C LYS A 455 -3.11 16.53 15.18
N TYR A 456 -3.70 15.59 14.43
CA TYR A 456 -5.14 15.31 14.46
C TYR A 456 -5.55 14.17 15.41
N ARG A 457 -4.61 13.64 16.22
CA ARG A 457 -4.82 12.46 17.12
C ARG A 457 -6.06 12.53 18.01
N ASN A 458 -6.48 13.74 18.40
CA ASN A 458 -7.66 13.97 19.26
C ASN A 458 -8.82 14.66 18.52
N SER A 459 -8.57 15.33 17.39
CA SER A 459 -9.60 15.98 16.58
C SER A 459 -9.07 16.32 15.18
N PHE A 460 -9.85 16.00 14.15
CA PHE A 460 -9.57 16.41 12.77
C PHE A 460 -9.90 17.89 12.51
N GLU A 461 -10.80 18.49 13.29
CA GLU A 461 -11.19 19.91 13.20
C GLU A 461 -10.22 20.83 13.96
N LYS A 462 -9.68 20.35 15.08
CA LYS A 462 -8.87 21.14 16.02
C LYS A 462 -7.50 20.48 16.18
N PRO A 463 -6.57 20.68 15.22
CA PRO A 463 -5.24 20.11 15.31
C PRO A 463 -4.48 20.69 16.52
N GLU A 464 -3.74 19.83 17.22
CA GLU A 464 -2.94 20.20 18.39
C GLU A 464 -1.49 19.71 18.25
N ALA A 465 -0.54 20.58 18.60
CA ALA A 465 0.88 20.25 18.62
C ALA A 465 1.16 19.07 19.58
N PHE A 466 2.15 18.24 19.28
CA PHE A 466 2.80 17.43 20.31
C PHE A 466 3.59 18.35 21.24
N VAL A 467 3.60 18.02 22.53
CA VAL A 467 4.60 18.56 23.45
C VAL A 467 5.86 17.71 23.30
N PRO A 468 7.03 18.28 22.95
CA PRO A 468 8.25 17.51 22.72
C PRO A 468 8.59 16.59 23.88
N ASN A 469 9.02 15.36 23.55
CA ASN A 469 9.38 14.28 24.47
C ASN A 469 8.28 13.84 25.46
N THR A 470 7.02 14.26 25.27
CA THR A 470 5.90 13.86 26.12
C THR A 470 5.21 12.61 25.58
N ILE A 471 5.01 11.61 26.44
CA ILE A 471 4.29 10.38 26.09
C ILE A 471 2.85 10.73 25.70
N THR A 472 2.47 10.34 24.49
CA THR A 472 1.23 10.73 23.81
C THR A 472 0.62 9.50 23.16
N LYS A 473 -0.71 9.36 23.25
CA LYS A 473 -1.45 8.28 22.56
C LYS A 473 -1.84 8.72 21.15
N VAL A 474 -1.66 7.84 20.17
CA VAL A 474 -2.07 8.04 18.77
C VAL A 474 -2.78 6.77 18.33
N ASN A 475 -4.12 6.77 18.46
CA ASN A 475 -4.95 5.60 18.22
C ASN A 475 -5.78 5.78 16.96
N TYR A 476 -5.75 4.81 16.03
CA TYR A 476 -6.52 4.86 14.79
C TYR A 476 -6.72 3.47 14.18
N PRO A 477 -7.84 3.21 13.48
CA PRO A 477 -8.01 1.99 12.69
C PRO A 477 -7.23 2.05 11.38
N LEU A 478 -6.62 0.92 11.03
CA LEU A 478 -6.22 0.53 9.68
C LEU A 478 -7.44 -0.03 8.92
N PRO A 479 -7.41 -0.10 7.58
CA PRO A 479 -8.43 -0.76 6.79
C PRO A 479 -8.62 -2.25 7.18
N ASP A 480 -9.86 -2.71 7.09
CA ASP A 480 -10.25 -4.07 7.44
C ASP A 480 -9.45 -5.18 6.71
N VAL A 481 -9.27 -6.28 7.43
CA VAL A 481 -8.63 -7.51 6.94
C VAL A 481 -9.62 -8.66 6.83
N ALA A 482 -9.30 -9.60 5.95
CA ALA A 482 -9.86 -10.94 5.89
C ALA A 482 -8.74 -11.85 5.36
N HIS A 483 -7.77 -12.16 6.23
CA HIS A 483 -6.50 -12.78 5.86
C HIS A 483 -6.13 -13.90 6.82
N THR A 484 -5.63 -15.02 6.27
CA THR A 484 -5.12 -16.15 7.05
C THR A 484 -3.59 -16.19 6.94
N PHE A 485 -2.93 -15.86 8.04
CA PHE A 485 -1.50 -16.11 8.22
C PHE A 485 -1.34 -17.61 8.46
N LYS A 486 -0.61 -18.29 7.56
CA LYS A 486 -0.51 -19.75 7.63
C LYS A 486 0.52 -20.20 8.65
N LYS A 487 0.38 -21.44 9.12
CA LYS A 487 1.45 -22.18 9.78
C LYS A 487 2.76 -22.07 8.98
N GLY A 488 3.86 -21.76 9.65
CA GLY A 488 5.16 -21.50 9.03
C GLY A 488 5.44 -20.04 8.67
N HIS A 489 4.42 -19.19 8.59
CA HIS A 489 4.58 -17.74 8.40
C HIS A 489 4.86 -17.02 9.72
N LYS A 490 5.02 -15.69 9.69
CA LYS A 490 5.00 -14.82 10.89
C LYS A 490 4.06 -13.64 10.66
N ILE A 491 3.48 -13.11 11.74
CA ILE A 491 2.81 -11.81 11.73
C ILE A 491 3.86 -10.74 12.03
N MET A 492 3.98 -9.73 11.17
CA MET A 492 4.89 -8.61 11.34
C MET A 492 4.15 -7.27 11.38
N ILE A 493 4.59 -6.37 12.24
CA ILE A 493 4.21 -4.96 12.28
C ILE A 493 5.42 -4.11 11.89
N GLN A 494 5.26 -3.18 10.95
CA GLN A 494 6.23 -2.11 10.69
C GLN A 494 5.66 -0.75 11.10
N ILE A 495 6.49 0.09 11.72
CA ILE A 495 6.14 1.46 12.14
C ILE A 495 7.19 2.44 11.61
N GLN A 496 6.76 3.53 10.98
CA GLN A 496 7.62 4.54 10.34
C GLN A 496 6.90 5.91 10.26
N ASN A 497 7.63 7.03 10.16
CA ASN A 497 7.02 8.38 10.17
C ASN A 497 6.86 9.04 8.79
N SER A 498 7.05 8.30 7.69
CA SER A 498 6.83 8.79 6.33
C SER A 498 6.48 7.63 5.40
N TRP A 499 5.74 7.89 4.32
CA TRP A 499 5.38 6.88 3.32
C TRP A 499 5.51 7.48 1.91
N PHE A 500 6.71 7.93 1.55
CA PHE A 500 6.92 8.86 0.43
C PHE A 500 7.11 8.15 -0.92
N SER A 501 6.73 8.69 -2.07
CA SER A 501 5.90 9.87 -2.30
C SER A 501 4.41 9.56 -2.39
N LEU A 502 3.97 8.39 -1.91
CA LEU A 502 2.54 8.10 -1.74
C LEU A 502 1.91 9.20 -0.88
N ALA A 503 2.42 9.38 0.34
CA ALA A 503 2.14 10.50 1.23
C ALA A 503 3.09 11.69 0.99
N ASP A 504 2.64 12.89 1.35
CA ASP A 504 3.48 14.06 1.58
C ASP A 504 4.37 13.87 2.83
N ARG A 505 5.31 14.80 3.04
CA ARG A 505 6.29 14.70 4.12
C ARG A 505 5.86 15.60 5.26
N ASN A 506 5.69 15.09 6.48
CA ASN A 506 5.52 15.95 7.64
C ASN A 506 6.81 16.76 7.90
N PRO A 507 6.76 18.10 8.10
CA PRO A 507 7.91 18.90 8.52
C PRO A 507 8.47 18.54 9.91
N GLN A 508 7.70 17.77 10.69
CA GLN A 508 7.92 17.41 12.10
C GLN A 508 7.84 18.63 13.04
N LYS A 509 7.03 19.61 12.62
CA LYS A 509 6.81 20.91 13.23
C LYS A 509 5.34 21.27 13.04
N PHE A 510 4.66 21.68 14.10
CA PHE A 510 3.26 22.08 14.05
C PHE A 510 3.09 23.37 13.24
N MET A 511 2.50 23.25 12.05
CA MET A 511 2.18 24.36 11.16
C MET A 511 1.12 23.98 10.12
N ASP A 512 0.72 24.95 9.29
CA ASP A 512 0.13 24.65 7.99
C ASP A 512 1.21 24.13 7.05
N ILE A 513 1.08 22.85 6.68
CA ILE A 513 2.04 22.12 5.85
C ILE A 513 2.08 22.65 4.41
N TYR A 514 1.00 23.27 3.92
CA TYR A 514 0.96 23.84 2.58
C TYR A 514 1.77 25.14 2.47
N GLN A 515 2.16 25.75 3.59
CA GLN A 515 3.04 26.92 3.65
C GLN A 515 4.50 26.55 4.00
N ALA A 516 4.79 25.27 4.26
CA ALA A 516 6.10 24.82 4.73
C ALA A 516 7.21 25.10 3.70
N GLN A 517 8.23 25.83 4.14
CA GLN A 517 9.44 26.09 3.37
C GLN A 517 10.44 24.94 3.55
N PRO A 518 11.43 24.77 2.66
CA PRO A 518 12.48 23.76 2.83
C PRO A 518 13.18 23.80 4.19
N SER A 519 13.27 24.98 4.81
CA SER A 519 13.84 25.20 6.16
C SER A 519 12.96 24.74 7.33
N ASP A 520 11.67 24.46 7.11
CA ASP A 520 10.77 23.96 8.16
C ASP A 520 10.88 22.45 8.38
N PHE A 521 11.44 21.71 7.40
CA PHE A 521 11.61 20.27 7.45
C PHE A 521 12.79 19.87 8.33
N GLN A 522 12.51 19.58 9.60
CA GLN A 522 13.50 19.20 10.60
C GLN A 522 13.50 17.70 10.87
N LYS A 523 14.65 17.15 11.30
CA LYS A 523 14.70 15.79 11.87
C LYS A 523 13.99 15.78 13.22
N ALA A 524 13.40 14.65 13.56
CA ALA A 524 12.87 14.40 14.90
C ALA A 524 13.18 12.98 15.33
N THR A 525 13.53 12.81 16.60
CA THR A 525 13.66 11.52 17.24
C THR A 525 12.30 11.10 17.75
N HIS A 526 11.88 9.88 17.43
CA HIS A 526 10.62 9.27 17.84
C HIS A 526 10.89 8.07 18.74
N LYS A 527 9.96 7.85 19.68
CA LYS A 527 9.95 6.70 20.59
C LYS A 527 8.64 5.97 20.47
N ILE A 528 8.69 4.65 20.33
CA ILE A 528 7.52 3.75 20.43
C ILE A 528 7.65 3.02 21.76
N TYR A 529 6.76 3.33 22.71
CA TYR A 529 6.82 2.76 24.06
C TYR A 529 6.19 1.37 24.08
N HIS A 530 6.82 0.47 24.82
CA HIS A 530 6.35 -0.89 25.07
C HIS A 530 6.65 -1.31 26.52
N ASP A 531 6.61 -0.34 27.44
CA ASP A 531 6.73 -0.59 28.88
C ASP A 531 5.37 -0.99 29.51
N VAL A 532 5.42 -1.54 30.72
CA VAL A 532 4.26 -2.08 31.46
C VAL A 532 3.12 -1.06 31.67
N ASN A 533 3.41 0.24 31.70
CA ASN A 533 2.43 1.31 31.84
C ASN A 533 2.07 1.96 30.49
N ASN A 534 3.00 1.94 29.53
CA ASN A 534 2.93 2.62 28.24
C ASN A 534 3.15 1.61 27.10
N SER A 535 2.30 0.59 26.98
CA SER A 535 2.41 -0.41 25.93
C SER A 535 1.72 0.03 24.63
N SER A 536 2.47 0.13 23.53
CA SER A 536 1.91 0.16 22.18
C SER A 536 1.46 -1.23 21.75
N PHE A 537 0.26 -1.37 21.15
CA PHE A 537 -0.26 -2.66 20.69
C PHE A 537 -1.24 -2.54 19.52
N ILE A 538 -1.40 -3.63 18.78
CA ILE A 538 -2.40 -3.74 17.71
C ILE A 538 -3.57 -4.57 18.19
N THR A 539 -4.79 -4.04 18.13
CA THR A 539 -6.02 -4.82 18.37
C THR A 539 -6.47 -5.46 17.06
N VAL A 540 -6.75 -6.76 17.09
CA VAL A 540 -7.24 -7.54 15.94
C VAL A 540 -8.36 -8.47 16.40
N ASN A 541 -9.29 -8.83 15.51
CA ASN A 541 -10.22 -9.92 15.78
C ASN A 541 -9.70 -11.20 15.11
N VAL A 542 -9.40 -12.21 15.93
CA VAL A 542 -9.04 -13.55 15.48
C VAL A 542 -10.32 -14.34 15.26
N LEU A 543 -10.56 -14.78 14.02
CA LEU A 543 -11.62 -15.75 13.72
C LEU A 543 -11.19 -17.11 14.26
N LYS A 544 -11.95 -17.66 15.20
CA LYS A 544 -11.73 -19.02 15.71
C LYS A 544 -12.13 -20.05 14.65
N PRO A 545 -11.41 -21.19 14.55
CA PRO A 545 -11.75 -22.30 13.64
C PRO A 545 -13.17 -22.86 13.85
#